data_AF-A0A958DHC2-F1
#
_entry.id   AF-A0A958DHC2-F1
#
_cell.length_a   1.000
_cell.length_b   1.000
_cell.length_c   1.000
_cell.angle_alpha   90.00
_cell.angle_beta   90.00
_cell.angle_gamma   90.00
#
_symmetry.space_group_name_H-M   'P 1'
#
loop_
_entity.id
_entity.type
_entity.pdbx_description
1 polymer ?
#
loop_
_entity_poly.entity_id
_entity_poly.type
_entity_poly.pdbx_seq_one_letter_code
_entity_poly.pdbx_strand_id
1 'polypeptide(L)'
;MKRRKGLDVQAEGTGISAPLSKHVNLLGALLGEAIRSQMGEEIFGRVEQLRTWCKSAYQEGKTALRDRAFEEIRKLSTEEILRLLRAYTAFFHLVNNAEKREIIRINRERERHSDSTHPRTESIAEAVYRLKQDGFTYRQVLTFLEKLDIQPTLTAHPT
;
A
#
# COMPACT_ATOMS: atom_id res chain seq x y z
N MET A 1 8.01 24.33 11.33
CA MET A 1 8.45 23.44 10.22
C MET A 1 7.88 23.97 8.91
N LYS A 2 8.72 24.34 7.94
CA LYS A 2 8.26 24.75 6.59
C LYS A 2 7.40 23.63 6.00
N ARG A 3 6.21 23.95 5.47
CA ARG A 3 5.39 23.01 4.68
C ARG A 3 6.25 22.55 3.50
N ARG A 4 6.70 21.30 3.53
CA ARG A 4 7.46 20.67 2.45
C ARG A 4 6.51 20.47 1.28
N LYS A 5 6.74 21.16 0.16
CA LYS A 5 5.96 20.99 -1.08
C LYS A 5 6.56 19.81 -1.86
N GLY A 6 6.17 18.57 -1.58
CA GLY A 6 6.55 17.41 -2.41
C GLY A 6 5.37 16.85 -3.22
N LEU A 7 5.37 15.56 -3.58
CA LEU A 7 4.20 14.96 -4.24
C LEU A 7 2.99 15.08 -3.31
N ASP A 8 1.97 15.84 -3.69
CA ASP A 8 0.72 15.92 -2.94
C ASP A 8 -0.20 14.73 -3.25
N VAL A 9 0.07 13.61 -2.60
CA VAL A 9 -0.62 12.34 -2.88
C VAL A 9 -2.08 12.39 -2.46
N GLN A 10 -2.43 13.23 -1.47
CA GLN A 10 -3.75 13.32 -0.83
C GLN A 10 -4.42 11.95 -0.70
N ALA A 11 -3.83 11.09 0.14
CA ALA A 11 -4.35 9.76 0.46
C ALA A 11 -5.49 9.79 1.52
N GLU A 12 -5.93 10.96 1.96
CA GLU A 12 -7.07 11.08 2.88
C GLU A 12 -8.38 10.80 2.13
N GLY A 13 -9.29 10.01 2.74
CA GLY A 13 -10.59 9.67 2.16
C GLY A 13 -10.59 8.51 1.17
N THR A 14 -9.46 7.84 0.94
CA THR A 14 -9.34 6.69 0.00
C THR A 14 -9.68 5.33 0.64
N GLY A 15 -10.36 5.31 1.79
CA GLY A 15 -10.63 4.08 2.56
C GLY A 15 -9.43 3.57 3.36
N ILE A 16 -8.33 4.32 3.39
CA ILE A 16 -7.10 4.01 4.11
C ILE A 16 -7.11 4.63 5.53
N SER A 17 -6.48 3.97 6.50
CA SER A 17 -6.40 4.48 7.88
C SER A 17 -5.74 5.87 7.95
N ALA A 18 -6.18 6.74 8.86
CA ALA A 18 -5.58 8.07 9.03
C ALA A 18 -4.06 8.04 9.29
N PRO A 19 -3.51 7.11 10.09
CA PRO A 19 -2.05 6.96 10.24
C PRO A 19 -1.35 6.61 8.91
N LEU A 20 -1.92 5.71 8.12
CA LEU A 20 -1.32 5.30 6.86
C LEU A 20 -1.40 6.42 5.81
N SER A 21 -2.51 7.15 5.74
CA SER A 21 -2.62 8.33 4.88
C SER A 21 -1.54 9.37 5.19
N LYS A 22 -1.30 9.66 6.48
CA LYS A 22 -0.20 10.56 6.91
C LYS A 22 1.17 10.05 6.46
N HIS A 23 1.43 8.76 6.58
CA HIS A 23 2.69 8.17 6.11
C HIS A 23 2.84 8.25 4.58
N VAL A 24 1.80 7.91 3.83
CA VAL A 24 1.81 7.99 2.36
C VAL A 24 2.05 9.42 1.89
N ASN A 25 1.38 10.41 2.50
CA ASN A 25 1.59 11.81 2.17
C ASN A 25 3.02 12.28 2.50
N LEU A 26 3.59 11.84 3.64
CA LEU A 26 4.98 12.15 3.99
C LEU A 26 5.98 11.52 3.01
N LEU A 27 5.79 10.25 2.66
CA LEU A 27 6.66 9.54 1.73
C LEU A 27 6.57 10.14 0.32
N GLY A 28 5.37 10.52 -0.12
CA GLY A 28 5.19 11.29 -1.35
C GLY A 28 5.93 12.62 -1.31
N ALA A 29 5.85 13.34 -0.19
CA ALA A 29 6.54 14.61 -0.05
C ALA A 29 8.07 14.45 -0.18
N LEU A 30 8.65 13.46 0.51
CA LEU A 30 10.08 13.14 0.46
C LEU A 30 10.52 12.64 -0.92
N LEU A 31 9.72 11.80 -1.57
CA LEU A 31 10.00 11.35 -2.93
C LEU A 31 10.02 12.53 -3.91
N GLY A 32 9.14 13.51 -3.73
CA GLY A 32 9.10 14.70 -4.58
C GLY A 32 10.40 15.51 -4.46
N GLU A 33 10.94 15.64 -3.25
CA GLU A 33 12.26 16.26 -3.02
C GLU A 33 13.38 15.46 -3.71
N ALA A 34 13.36 14.12 -3.59
CA ALA A 34 14.34 13.26 -4.25
C ALA A 34 14.29 13.35 -5.78
N ILE A 35 13.09 13.37 -6.38
CA ILE A 35 12.91 13.51 -7.82
C ILE A 35 13.47 14.85 -8.29
N ARG A 36 13.15 15.97 -7.61
CA ARG A 36 13.72 17.27 -7.96
C ARG A 36 15.24 17.27 -7.91
N SER A 37 15.79 16.71 -6.83
CA SER A 37 17.24 16.68 -6.62
C SER A 37 17.98 15.78 -7.62
N GLN A 38 17.38 14.69 -8.09
CA GLN A 38 18.07 13.70 -8.93
C GLN A 38 17.70 13.78 -10.41
N MET A 39 16.48 14.24 -10.73
CA MET A 39 15.91 14.22 -12.08
C MET A 39 15.51 15.62 -12.58
N GLY A 40 15.59 16.64 -11.72
CA GLY A 40 15.29 18.03 -12.06
C GLY A 40 13.81 18.40 -11.90
N GLU A 41 13.55 19.73 -11.92
CA GLU A 41 12.21 20.29 -11.72
C GLU A 41 11.25 19.95 -12.88
N GLU A 42 11.76 19.85 -14.11
CA GLU A 42 10.94 19.53 -15.28
C GLU A 42 10.29 18.15 -15.16
N ILE A 43 11.07 17.12 -14.81
CA ILE A 43 10.56 15.77 -14.60
C ILE A 43 9.58 15.75 -13.43
N PHE A 44 9.90 16.43 -12.32
CA PHE A 44 8.98 16.55 -11.19
C PHE A 44 7.63 17.15 -11.61
N GLY A 45 7.65 18.25 -12.38
CA GLY A 45 6.46 18.90 -12.90
C GLY A 45 5.60 17.96 -13.75
N ARG A 46 6.24 17.20 -14.65
CA ARG A 46 5.55 16.20 -15.48
C ARG A 46 4.91 15.09 -14.64
N VAL A 47 5.62 14.58 -13.62
CA VAL A 47 5.09 13.55 -12.69
C VAL A 47 3.81 14.05 -11.99
N GLU A 48 3.85 15.25 -11.40
CA GLU A 48 2.71 15.83 -10.68
C GLU A 48 1.53 16.12 -11.61
N GLN A 49 1.80 16.66 -12.81
CA GLN A 49 0.76 17.01 -13.77
C GLN A 49 0.02 15.77 -14.27
N LEU A 50 0.76 14.76 -14.72
CA LEU A 50 0.18 13.49 -15.17
C LEU A 50 -0.60 12.81 -14.04
N ARG A 51 -0.05 12.78 -12.82
CA ARG A 51 -0.77 12.23 -11.65
C ARG A 51 -2.10 12.94 -11.43
N THR A 52 -2.09 14.28 -11.46
CA THR A 52 -3.27 15.10 -11.19
C THR A 52 -4.36 14.90 -12.23
N TRP A 53 -4.00 14.88 -13.51
CA TRP A 53 -4.94 14.61 -14.59
C TRP A 53 -5.52 13.21 -14.52
N CYS A 54 -4.68 12.18 -14.35
CA CYS A 54 -5.14 10.80 -14.24
C CYS A 54 -6.05 10.59 -13.00
N LYS A 55 -5.68 11.18 -11.85
CA LYS A 55 -6.50 11.12 -10.63
C LYS A 55 -7.87 11.78 -10.85
N SER A 56 -7.89 12.98 -11.42
CA SER A 56 -9.13 13.72 -11.69
C SER A 56 -9.99 13.00 -12.73
N ALA A 57 -9.38 12.43 -13.78
CA ALA A 57 -10.08 11.64 -14.78
C ALA A 57 -10.78 10.42 -14.16
N TYR A 58 -10.11 9.74 -13.22
CA TYR A 58 -10.64 8.57 -12.54
C TYR A 58 -11.72 8.92 -11.50
N GLN A 59 -11.45 9.89 -10.62
CA GLN A 59 -12.35 10.22 -9.51
C GLN A 59 -13.56 11.06 -9.92
N GLU A 60 -13.39 11.96 -10.89
CA GLU A 60 -14.42 12.92 -11.30
C GLU A 60 -15.03 12.57 -12.67
N GLY A 61 -14.66 11.43 -13.27
CA GLY A 61 -15.17 11.01 -14.58
C GLY A 61 -14.76 11.91 -15.75
N LYS A 62 -13.73 12.74 -15.58
CA LYS A 62 -13.26 13.71 -16.58
C LYS A 62 -12.39 13.04 -17.66
N THR A 63 -13.00 12.30 -18.57
CA THR A 63 -12.32 11.56 -19.65
C THR A 63 -11.40 12.43 -20.51
N ALA A 64 -11.73 13.71 -20.75
CA ALA A 64 -10.87 14.65 -21.47
C ALA A 64 -9.48 14.84 -20.82
N LEU A 65 -9.37 14.70 -19.49
CA LEU A 65 -8.07 14.77 -18.80
C LEU A 65 -7.23 13.51 -19.03
N ARG A 66 -7.87 12.35 -19.22
CA ARG A 66 -7.18 11.12 -19.63
C ARG A 66 -6.60 11.27 -21.04
N ASP A 67 -7.39 11.80 -21.97
CA ASP A 67 -6.94 12.01 -23.35
C ASP A 67 -5.80 13.04 -23.39
N ARG A 68 -5.88 14.09 -22.57
CA ARG A 68 -4.79 15.06 -22.42
C ARG A 68 -3.51 14.44 -21.86
N ALA A 69 -3.62 13.59 -20.83
CA ALA A 69 -2.46 12.87 -20.29
C ALA A 69 -1.83 11.95 -21.34
N PHE A 70 -2.65 11.26 -22.13
CA PHE A 70 -2.19 10.40 -23.22
C PHE A 70 -1.42 11.20 -24.28
N GLU A 71 -1.95 12.33 -24.73
CA GLU A 71 -1.28 13.18 -25.72
C GLU A 71 0.04 13.78 -25.20
N GLU A 72 0.15 14.09 -23.91
CA GLU A 72 1.42 14.52 -23.33
C GLU A 72 2.45 13.38 -23.27
N ILE A 73 2.02 12.16 -22.88
CA ILE A 73 2.90 10.99 -22.86
C ILE A 73 3.46 10.67 -24.25
N ARG A 74 2.65 10.82 -25.30
CA ARG A 74 3.07 10.57 -26.70
C ARG A 74 4.18 11.48 -27.20
N LYS A 75 4.36 12.65 -26.58
CA LYS A 75 5.40 13.63 -26.97
C LYS A 75 6.73 13.38 -26.28
N LEU A 76 6.76 12.50 -25.27
CA LEU A 76 7.95 12.24 -24.48
C LEU A 76 8.96 11.38 -25.24
N SER A 77 10.23 11.70 -25.07
CA SER A 77 11.32 10.82 -25.44
C SER A 77 11.34 9.56 -24.59
N THR A 78 11.98 8.50 -25.11
CA THR A 78 12.19 7.25 -24.35
C THR A 78 12.90 7.49 -23.03
N GLU A 79 13.85 8.44 -22.98
CA GLU A 79 14.58 8.78 -21.76
C GLU A 79 13.66 9.43 -20.71
N GLU A 80 12.80 10.36 -21.12
CA GLU A 80 11.81 10.97 -20.21
C GLU A 80 10.81 9.93 -19.69
N ILE A 81 10.33 9.05 -20.56
CA ILE A 81 9.43 7.95 -20.16
C ILE A 81 10.11 7.07 -19.11
N LEU A 82 11.38 6.70 -19.29
CA LEU A 82 12.13 5.90 -18.32
C LEU A 82 12.23 6.62 -16.96
N ARG A 83 12.49 7.93 -16.96
CA ARG A 83 12.58 8.74 -15.73
C ARG A 83 11.23 8.82 -15.01
N LEU A 84 10.13 9.02 -15.75
CA LEU A 84 8.78 9.00 -15.20
C LEU A 84 8.42 7.64 -14.60
N LEU A 85 8.69 6.55 -15.33
CA LEU A 85 8.46 5.20 -14.84
C LEU A 85 9.24 4.92 -13.55
N ARG A 86 10.51 5.33 -13.47
CA ARG A 86 11.30 5.21 -12.24
C ARG A 86 10.66 5.95 -11.06
N ALA A 87 10.16 7.16 -11.28
CA ALA A 87 9.49 7.94 -10.24
C ALA A 87 8.20 7.25 -9.75
N TYR A 88 7.35 6.78 -10.66
CA TYR A 88 6.11 6.08 -10.28
C TYR A 88 6.39 4.72 -9.62
N THR A 89 7.34 3.94 -10.12
CA THR A 89 7.75 2.67 -9.52
C THR A 89 8.26 2.88 -8.10
N ALA A 90 9.11 3.89 -7.88
CA ALA A 90 9.58 4.25 -6.54
C ALA A 90 8.41 4.62 -5.61
N PHE A 91 7.45 5.41 -6.11
CA PHE A 91 6.24 5.75 -5.37
C PHE A 91 5.45 4.50 -4.97
N PHE A 92 5.17 3.57 -5.90
CA PHE A 92 4.44 2.34 -5.61
C PHE A 92 5.16 1.46 -4.58
N HIS A 93 6.48 1.33 -4.67
CA HIS A 93 7.25 0.59 -3.66
C HIS A 93 7.15 1.22 -2.27
N LEU A 94 7.17 2.56 -2.18
CA LEU A 94 7.02 3.26 -0.91
C LEU A 94 5.62 3.07 -0.30
N VAL A 95 4.57 3.20 -1.11
CA VAL A 95 3.18 2.97 -0.66
C VAL A 95 3.00 1.53 -0.20
N ASN A 96 3.44 0.56 -1.00
CA ASN A 96 3.36 -0.86 -0.64
C ASN A 96 4.11 -1.17 0.67
N ASN A 97 5.25 -0.53 0.92
CA ASN A 97 5.98 -0.71 2.17
C ASN A 97 5.25 -0.06 3.36
N ALA A 98 4.70 1.14 3.17
CA ALA A 98 3.92 1.83 4.19
C ALA A 98 2.68 1.02 4.61
N GLU A 99 1.97 0.47 3.64
CA GLU A 99 0.81 -0.41 3.86
C GLU A 99 1.19 -1.65 4.65
N LYS A 100 2.23 -2.37 4.22
CA LYS A 100 2.75 -3.54 4.95
C LYS A 100 3.10 -3.21 6.40
N ARG A 101 3.75 -2.07 6.63
CA ARG A 101 4.11 -1.61 7.99
C ARG A 101 2.88 -1.28 8.82
N GLU A 102 1.85 -0.67 8.23
CA GLU A 102 0.60 -0.38 8.93
C GLU A 102 -0.14 -1.67 9.30
N ILE A 103 -0.22 -2.64 8.39
CA ILE A 103 -0.82 -3.96 8.67
C ILE A 103 -0.12 -4.61 9.88
N ILE A 104 1.22 -4.62 9.89
CA ILE A 104 2.00 -5.14 11.01
C ILE A 104 1.70 -4.37 12.30
N ARG A 105 1.60 -3.04 12.24
CA ARG A 105 1.30 -2.18 13.40
C ARG A 105 -0.09 -2.50 13.98
N ILE A 106 -1.12 -2.58 13.13
CA ILE A 106 -2.50 -2.90 13.52
C ILE A 106 -2.55 -4.31 14.16
N ASN A 107 -1.89 -5.29 13.55
CA ASN A 107 -1.87 -6.65 14.09
C ASN A 107 -1.20 -6.72 15.47
N ARG A 108 -0.08 -6.00 15.67
CA ARG A 108 0.58 -5.89 16.98
C ARG A 108 -0.26 -5.17 18.02
N GLU A 109 -1.01 -4.15 17.62
CA GLU A 109 -1.92 -3.43 18.50
C GLU A 109 -3.06 -4.34 18.96
N ARG A 110 -3.69 -5.06 18.03
CA ARG A 110 -4.73 -6.05 18.37
C ARG A 110 -4.20 -7.15 19.29
N GLU A 111 -2.98 -7.63 19.05
CA GLU A 111 -2.35 -8.66 19.89
C GLU A 111 -2.17 -8.18 21.34
N ARG A 112 -1.73 -6.91 21.54
CA ARG A 112 -1.57 -6.33 22.88
C ARG A 112 -2.88 -6.19 23.66
N HIS A 113 -4.01 -6.11 22.96
CA HIS A 113 -5.34 -6.03 23.55
C HIS A 113 -6.07 -7.37 23.58
N SER A 114 -5.41 -8.46 23.20
CA SER A 114 -5.98 -9.80 23.20
C SER A 114 -5.59 -10.60 24.44
N ASP A 115 -6.47 -11.50 24.85
CA ASP A 115 -6.23 -12.45 25.93
C ASP A 115 -6.86 -13.82 25.62
N SER A 116 -6.82 -14.74 26.57
CA SER A 116 -7.37 -16.10 26.40
C SER A 116 -8.89 -16.16 26.27
N THR A 117 -9.59 -15.11 26.69
CA THR A 117 -11.05 -14.98 26.61
C THR A 117 -11.51 -14.17 25.40
N HIS A 118 -10.66 -13.26 24.92
CA HIS A 118 -10.86 -12.42 23.74
C HIS A 118 -9.61 -12.47 22.85
N PRO A 119 -9.37 -13.60 22.16
CA PRO A 119 -8.20 -13.75 21.31
C PRO A 119 -8.26 -12.81 20.10
N ARG A 120 -7.10 -12.45 19.55
CA ARG A 120 -7.02 -11.61 18.36
C ARG A 120 -7.75 -12.28 17.18
N THR A 121 -8.55 -11.52 16.45
CA THR A 121 -9.21 -11.99 15.23
C THR A 121 -8.21 -12.48 14.18
N GLU A 122 -8.53 -13.57 13.49
CA GLU A 122 -7.69 -14.27 12.52
C GLU A 122 -6.34 -14.71 13.12
N SER A 123 -6.36 -15.17 14.37
CA SER A 123 -5.20 -15.76 15.05
C SER A 123 -5.38 -17.25 15.29
N ILE A 124 -4.27 -17.95 15.52
CA ILE A 124 -4.28 -19.34 15.98
C ILE A 124 -5.03 -19.46 17.32
N ALA A 125 -4.86 -18.48 18.21
CA ALA A 125 -5.55 -18.46 19.50
C ALA A 125 -7.08 -18.38 19.33
N GLU A 126 -7.57 -17.59 18.36
CA GLU A 126 -9.00 -17.54 18.04
C GLU A 126 -9.49 -18.87 17.48
N ALA A 127 -8.73 -19.51 16.58
CA ALA A 127 -9.09 -20.83 16.06
C ALA A 127 -9.24 -21.87 17.18
N VAL A 128 -8.29 -21.91 18.12
CA VAL A 128 -8.36 -22.80 19.30
C VAL A 128 -9.54 -22.44 20.22
N TYR A 129 -9.77 -21.14 20.44
CA TYR A 129 -10.90 -20.66 21.23
C TYR A 129 -12.24 -21.09 20.62
N ARG A 130 -12.41 -20.94 19.30
CA ARG A 130 -13.62 -21.36 18.57
C ARG A 130 -13.84 -22.87 18.66
N LEU A 131 -12.79 -23.68 18.46
CA LEU A 131 -12.89 -25.14 18.64
C LEU A 131 -13.37 -25.51 20.05
N LYS A 132 -12.90 -24.81 21.08
CA LYS A 132 -13.38 -25.01 22.45
C LYS A 132 -14.86 -24.62 22.61
N GLN A 133 -15.29 -23.49 22.03
CA GLN A 133 -16.70 -23.04 22.04
C GLN A 133 -17.62 -24.03 21.33
N ASP A 134 -17.13 -24.63 20.25
CA ASP A 134 -17.86 -25.66 19.47
C ASP A 134 -17.86 -27.04 20.18
N GLY A 135 -17.29 -27.14 21.39
CA GLY A 135 -17.36 -28.33 22.23
C GLY A 135 -16.28 -29.39 21.94
N PHE A 136 -15.25 -29.06 21.14
CA PHE A 136 -14.16 -29.99 20.89
C PHE A 136 -13.32 -30.22 22.16
N THR A 137 -13.04 -31.49 22.47
CA THR A 137 -12.14 -31.86 23.54
C THR A 137 -10.68 -31.62 23.14
N TYR A 138 -9.81 -31.42 24.14
CA TYR A 138 -8.37 -31.28 23.93
C TYR A 138 -7.78 -32.41 23.05
N ARG A 139 -8.20 -33.66 23.29
CA ARG A 139 -7.70 -34.83 22.54
C ARG A 139 -8.12 -34.80 21.07
N GLN A 140 -9.35 -34.38 20.77
CA GLN A 140 -9.82 -34.25 19.38
C GLN A 140 -9.03 -33.18 18.63
N VAL A 141 -8.79 -32.03 19.26
CA VAL A 141 -8.00 -30.94 18.66
C VAL A 141 -6.56 -31.39 18.43
N LEU A 142 -5.94 -32.08 19.39
CA LEU A 142 -4.57 -32.57 19.25
C LEU A 142 -4.43 -33.57 18.08
N THR A 143 -5.33 -34.54 18.00
CA THR A 143 -5.34 -35.52 16.89
C THR A 143 -5.58 -34.86 15.52
N PHE A 144 -6.34 -33.76 15.47
CA PHE A 144 -6.48 -32.97 14.25
C PHE A 144 -5.18 -32.26 13.87
N LEU A 145 -4.53 -31.60 14.83
CA LEU A 145 -3.26 -30.88 14.60
C LEU A 145 -2.13 -31.82 14.20
N GLU A 146 -2.06 -33.04 14.75
CA GLU A 146 -1.08 -34.07 14.37
C GLU A 146 -1.19 -34.49 12.89
N LYS A 147 -2.35 -34.28 12.26
CA LYS A 147 -2.61 -34.62 10.85
C LYS A 147 -2.59 -33.40 9.94
N LEU A 148 -2.41 -32.20 10.49
CA LEU A 148 -2.41 -30.97 9.71
C LEU A 148 -1.11 -30.86 8.93
N ASP A 149 -1.22 -30.86 7.59
CA ASP A 149 -0.09 -30.65 6.68
C ASP A 149 -0.38 -29.43 5.80
N ILE A 150 0.52 -28.46 5.84
CA ILE A 150 0.43 -27.21 5.07
C ILE A 150 1.71 -27.11 4.24
N GLN A 151 1.57 -27.20 2.92
CA GLN A 151 2.69 -27.18 1.97
C GLN A 151 2.56 -25.99 1.00
N PRO A 152 3.04 -24.79 1.37
CA PRO A 152 3.05 -23.66 0.45
C PRO A 152 3.99 -23.96 -0.72
N THR A 153 3.45 -23.94 -1.95
CA THR A 153 4.26 -24.09 -3.15
C THR A 153 4.67 -22.71 -3.66
N LEU A 154 5.97 -22.42 -3.61
CA LEU A 154 6.52 -21.18 -4.17
C LEU A 154 6.61 -21.31 -5.69
N THR A 155 5.92 -20.42 -6.40
CA THR A 155 6.00 -20.32 -7.85
C THR A 155 6.91 -19.17 -8.26
N ALA A 156 7.44 -19.21 -9.47
CA ALA A 156 8.10 -18.06 -10.05
C ALA A 156 7.12 -16.86 -10.07
N HIS A 157 7.64 -15.65 -9.87
CA HIS A 157 6.86 -14.43 -9.99
C HIS A 157 6.69 -14.10 -11.48
N PRO A 158 5.47 -14.08 -12.05
CA PRO A 158 5.28 -13.61 -13.42
C PRO A 158 5.52 -12.10 -13.46
N THR A 159 6.39 -11.64 -14.35
CA THR A 159 6.60 -10.21 -14.62
C THR A 159 5.90 -9.81 -15.90
#